data_AF-A0A0D8ZSH8-F1
#
_entry.id   AF-A0A0D8ZSH8-F1
#
_cell.length_a   1.000
_cell.length_b   1.000
_cell.length_c   1.000
_cell.angle_alpha   90.00
_cell.angle_beta   90.00
_cell.angle_gamma   90.00
#
_symmetry.space_group_name_H-M   'P 1'
#
loop_
_entity.id
_entity.type
_entity.pdbx_description
1 polymer ?
#
loop_
_entity_poly.entity_id
_entity_poly.type
_entity_poly.pdbx_seq_one_letter_code
_entity_poly.pdbx_strand_id
1 'polypeptide(L)'
;MKSMNISLPESMRTYVEEQVASGGYSTASEYFRELVRTDQKRKDNERLESLLLEGLQSGTATPITDEDWQDIRQAVRKEVAKRQGSI
;
A
#
# COMPACT_ATOMS: atom_id res chain seq x y z
N MET A 1 -15.58 14.76 8.33
CA MET A 1 -14.31 14.18 8.83
C MET A 1 -14.50 13.76 10.28
N LYS A 2 -13.85 12.67 10.72
CA LYS A 2 -13.77 12.31 12.13
C LYS A 2 -12.53 12.97 12.73
N SER A 3 -12.65 13.58 13.91
CA SER A 3 -11.53 14.23 14.59
C SER A 3 -10.62 13.22 15.27
N MET A 4 -9.32 13.51 15.27
CA MET A 4 -8.29 12.78 16.00
C MET A 4 -7.47 13.80 16.80
N ASN A 5 -7.35 13.61 18.11
CA ASN A 5 -6.54 14.47 18.98
C ASN A 5 -5.17 13.81 19.16
N ILE A 6 -4.10 14.59 18.99
CA ILE A 6 -2.73 14.13 19.08
C ILE A 6 -1.97 15.07 20.01
N SER A 7 -1.39 14.53 21.08
CA SER A 7 -0.48 15.26 21.95
C SER A 7 0.94 15.18 21.41
N LEU A 8 1.59 16.32 21.26
CA LEU A 8 2.96 16.42 20.75
C LEU A 8 3.84 17.12 21.79
N PRO A 9 5.10 16.68 21.95
CA PRO A 9 6.12 17.48 22.61
C PRO A 9 6.25 18.86 21.96
N GLU A 10 6.68 19.86 22.73
CA GLU A 10 6.80 21.24 22.27
C GLU A 10 7.67 21.36 21.01
N SER A 11 8.81 20.68 20.97
CA SER A 11 9.71 20.67 19.81
C SER A 11 9.03 20.16 18.53
N MET A 12 8.19 19.13 18.63
CA MET A 12 7.44 18.61 17.48
C MET A 12 6.33 19.57 17.05
N ARG A 13 5.70 20.26 17.99
CA ARG A 13 4.70 21.29 17.66
C ARG A 13 5.35 22.44 16.90
N THR A 14 6.45 23.00 17.41
CA THR A 14 7.18 24.09 16.74
C THR A 14 7.58 23.70 15.32
N TYR A 15 8.11 22.48 15.14
CA TYR A 15 8.43 21.98 13.81
C TYR A 15 7.21 21.95 12.88
N VAL A 16 6.06 21.44 13.34
CA VAL A 16 4.83 21.43 12.53
C VAL A 16 4.36 22.85 12.19
N GLU A 17 4.43 23.78 13.13
CA GLU A 17 4.08 25.19 12.90
C GLU A 17 4.98 25.83 11.83
N GLU A 18 6.29 25.56 11.87
CA GLU A 18 7.24 26.01 10.84
C GLU A 18 6.94 25.39 9.46
N GLN A 19 6.60 24.09 9.41
CA GLN A 19 6.20 23.43 8.16
C GLN A 19 4.91 24.03 7.60
N VAL A 20 3.96 24.40 8.45
CA VAL A 20 2.73 25.08 8.00
C VAL A 20 3.05 26.48 7.47
N ALA A 21 3.87 27.25 8.19
CA ALA A 21 4.24 28.61 7.80
C ALA A 21 5.06 28.68 6.49
N SER A 22 5.93 27.69 6.25
CA SER A 22 6.85 27.68 5.09
C SER A 22 6.40 26.78 3.93
N GLY A 23 5.65 25.72 4.22
CA GLY A 23 5.37 24.62 3.29
C GLY A 23 4.07 24.78 2.48
N GLY A 24 3.40 25.94 2.55
CA GLY A 24 2.17 26.20 1.80
C GLY A 24 0.93 25.48 2.35
N TYR A 25 1.00 24.92 3.56
CA TYR A 25 -0.16 24.32 4.23
C TYR A 25 -0.96 25.39 4.95
N SER A 26 -2.29 25.27 4.94
CA SER A 26 -3.17 26.21 5.65
C SER A 26 -3.38 25.82 7.11
N THR A 27 -3.18 24.55 7.48
CA THR A 27 -3.38 24.04 8.84
C THR A 27 -2.45 22.87 9.17
N ALA A 28 -2.19 22.64 10.46
CA ALA A 28 -1.50 21.44 10.93
C ALA A 28 -2.22 20.14 10.49
N SER A 29 -3.56 20.13 10.50
CA SER A 29 -4.34 18.98 10.04
C SER A 29 -4.17 18.69 8.55
N GLU A 30 -3.83 19.68 7.73
CA GLU A 30 -3.49 19.47 6.33
C GLU A 30 -2.10 18.85 6.19
N TYR A 31 -1.11 19.39 6.89
CA TYR A 31 0.24 18.83 6.93
C TYR A 31 0.23 17.35 7.38
N PHE A 32 -0.48 17.03 8.47
CA PHE A 32 -0.60 15.65 8.94
C PHE A 32 -1.29 14.72 7.95
N ARG A 33 -2.34 15.18 7.24
CA ARG A 33 -2.98 14.36 6.21
C ARG A 33 -2.01 14.02 5.09
N GLU A 34 -1.16 14.97 4.69
CA GLU A 34 -0.17 14.73 3.65
C GLU A 34 0.94 13.79 4.10
N LEU A 35 1.41 13.92 5.35
CA LEU A 35 2.33 12.95 5.95
C LEU A 35 1.75 11.53 5.96
N VAL A 36 0.47 11.38 6.31
CA VAL A 36 -0.18 10.07 6.31
C VAL A 36 -0.27 9.49 4.90
N ARG A 37 -0.61 10.29 3.89
CA ARG A 37 -0.63 9.83 2.49
C ARG A 37 0.76 9.44 1.99
N THR A 38 1.77 10.22 2.35
CA THR A 38 3.16 9.94 2.01
C THR A 38 3.64 8.64 2.66
N ASP A 39 3.31 8.41 3.93
CA ASP A 39 3.61 7.16 4.63
C ASP A 39 2.90 5.95 4.00
N GLN A 40 1.62 6.09 3.65
CA GLN A 40 0.87 5.04 2.93
C GLN A 40 1.54 4.70 1.60
N LYS A 41 1.85 5.71 0.78
CA LYS A 41 2.53 5.52 -0.50
C LYS A 41 3.90 4.85 -0.34
N ARG A 42 4.67 5.24 0.67
CA ARG A 42 5.96 4.61 0.98
C ARG A 42 5.78 3.13 1.32
N LYS A 43 4.82 2.78 2.17
CA LYS A 43 4.53 1.38 2.53
C LYS A 43 4.03 0.55 1.34
N ASP A 44 3.22 1.15 0.46
CA ASP A 44 2.76 0.47 -0.76
C ASP A 44 3.93 0.19 -1.70
N ASN A 45 4.87 1.12 -1.84
CA ASN A 45 6.10 0.92 -2.61
C ASN A 45 7.00 -0.16 -2.00
N GLU A 46 7.20 -0.16 -0.69
CA GLU A 46 7.98 -1.19 0.02
C GLU A 46 7.38 -2.59 -0.16
N ARG A 47 6.04 -2.67 -0.14
CA ARG A 47 5.32 -3.92 -0.43
C ARG A 47 5.53 -4.36 -1.89
N LEU A 48 5.44 -3.43 -2.84
CA LEU A 48 5.67 -3.74 -4.26
C LEU A 48 7.09 -4.23 -4.50
N GLU A 49 8.08 -3.55 -3.94
CA GLU A 49 9.49 -3.95 -4.03
C GLU A 49 9.71 -5.36 -3.45
N SER A 50 9.09 -5.66 -2.31
CA SER A 50 9.17 -7.00 -1.71
C SER A 50 8.61 -8.08 -2.64
N LEU A 51 7.48 -7.84 -3.31
CA LEU A 51 6.88 -8.78 -4.27
C LEU A 51 7.73 -8.93 -5.53
N LEU A 52 8.37 -7.86 -6.00
CA LEU A 52 9.29 -7.93 -7.13
C LEU A 52 10.53 -8.75 -6.78
N LEU A 53 11.09 -8.58 -5.59
CA LEU A 53 12.20 -9.39 -5.10
C LEU A 53 11.82 -10.87 -4.99
N GLU A 54 10.62 -11.18 -4.48
CA GLU A 54 10.09 -12.54 -4.45
C GLU A 54 10.02 -13.14 -5.86
N GLY A 55 9.50 -12.40 -6.85
CA GLY A 55 9.45 -12.83 -8.25
C GLY A 55 10.82 -13.00 -8.90
N LEU A 56 11.81 -12.16 -8.56
CA LEU A 56 13.19 -12.34 -9.02
C LEU A 56 13.85 -13.59 -8.40
N GLN A 57 13.46 -13.94 -7.18
CA GLN A 57 13.95 -15.12 -6.47
C GLN A 57 13.16 -16.41 -6.78
N SER A 58 12.04 -16.32 -7.51
CA SER A 58 11.17 -17.47 -7.79
C SER A 58 11.72 -18.44 -8.84
N GLY A 59 12.93 -18.20 -9.35
CA GLY A 59 13.62 -19.06 -10.31
C GLY A 59 13.68 -18.46 -11.72
N THR A 60 14.06 -19.29 -12.69
CA THR A 60 14.22 -18.83 -14.08
C THR A 60 12.86 -18.64 -14.74
N ALA A 61 12.63 -17.46 -15.31
CA ALA A 61 11.41 -17.17 -16.05
C ALA A 61 11.30 -18.06 -17.29
N THR A 62 10.12 -18.66 -17.50
CA THR A 62 9.77 -19.42 -18.70
C THR A 62 8.69 -18.67 -19.49
N PRO A 63 8.64 -18.79 -20.83
CA PRO A 63 7.54 -18.25 -21.61
C PRO A 63 6.20 -18.84 -21.15
N ILE A 64 5.17 -18.00 -21.03
CA ILE A 64 3.82 -18.47 -20.75
C ILE A 64 3.22 -19.06 -22.03
N THR A 65 2.76 -20.31 -21.95
CA THR A 65 2.16 -21.04 -23.07
C THR A 65 0.63 -21.01 -23.01
N ASP A 66 -0.02 -21.41 -24.10
CA ASP A 66 -1.49 -21.55 -24.12
C ASP A 66 -1.98 -22.62 -23.14
N GLU A 67 -1.18 -23.66 -22.90
CA GLU A 67 -1.46 -24.73 -21.93
C GLU A 67 -1.41 -24.18 -20.50
N ASP A 68 -0.37 -23.41 -20.14
CA ASP A 68 -0.28 -22.74 -18.84
C ASP A 68 -1.53 -21.89 -18.55
N TRP A 69 -2.00 -21.14 -19.55
CA TRP A 69 -3.21 -20.33 -19.43
C TRP A 69 -4.48 -21.18 -19.24
N GLN A 70 -4.57 -22.34 -19.89
CA GLN A 70 -5.69 -23.26 -19.70
C GLN A 70 -5.69 -23.82 -18.27
N ASP A 71 -4.54 -24.23 -17.77
CA ASP A 71 -4.36 -24.76 -16.42
C ASP A 71 -4.69 -23.73 -15.35
N ILE A 72 -4.19 -22.49 -15.49
CA ILE A 72 -4.52 -21.37 -14.59
C ILE A 72 -6.04 -21.16 -14.54
N ARG A 73 -6.72 -21.12 -15.69
CA ARG A 73 -8.18 -20.92 -15.74
C ARG A 73 -8.94 -22.07 -15.10
N GLN A 74 -8.50 -23.31 -15.31
CA GLN A 74 -9.12 -24.48 -14.69
C GLN A 74 -8.96 -24.46 -13.17
N ALA A 75 -7.76 -24.12 -12.67
CA ALA A 75 -7.47 -24.00 -11.24
C ALA A 75 -8.36 -22.94 -10.57
N VAL A 76 -8.48 -21.75 -11.18
CA VAL A 76 -9.36 -20.67 -10.68
C VAL A 76 -10.82 -21.12 -10.67
N ARG A 77 -11.33 -21.75 -11.75
CA ARG A 77 -12.71 -22.24 -11.81
C ARG A 77 -13.00 -23.27 -10.71
N LYS A 78 -12.07 -24.19 -10.47
CA LYS A 78 -12.19 -25.21 -9.41
C LYS A 78 -12.28 -24.57 -8.02
N GLU A 79 -11.44 -23.58 -7.75
CA GLU A 79 -11.43 -22.87 -6.46
C GLU A 79 -12.72 -22.05 -6.25
N VAL A 80 -13.22 -21.38 -7.30
CA VAL A 80 -14.50 -20.66 -7.24
C VAL A 80 -15.67 -21.62 -7.01
N ALA A 81 -15.73 -22.74 -7.73
CA ALA A 81 -16.79 -23.75 -7.53
C ALA A 81 -16.77 -24.35 -6.11
N LYS A 82 -15.57 -24.60 -5.55
CA LYS A 82 -15.40 -25.07 -4.17
C LYS A 82 -15.95 -24.08 -3.14
N ARG A 83 -15.76 -22.77 -3.35
CA ARG A 83 -16.29 -21.72 -2.48
C ARG A 83 -17.80 -21.56 -2.59
N GLN A 84 -18.37 -21.79 -3.77
CA GLN A 84 -19.82 -21.69 -4.01
C GLN A 84 -20.60 -22.93 -3.53
N GLY A 85 -19.99 -24.12 -3.56
CA GLY A 85 -20.62 -25.35 -3.05
C GLY A 85 -20.46 -25.58 -1.54
N SER A 86 -19.86 -24.64 -0.80
CA SER A 86 -19.61 -24.74 0.64
C SER A 86 -20.55 -23.87 1.49
N ILE A 87 -21.69 -23.46 0.92
CA ILE A 87 -22.78 -22.71 1.57
C ILE A 87 -24.00 -23.61 1.68
#